data_AF-A0AA95SP52-F1
#
_entry.id   AF-A0AA95SP52-F1
#
_cell.length_a   1.000
_cell.length_b   1.000
_cell.length_c   1.000
_cell.angle_alpha   90.00
_cell.angle_beta   90.00
_cell.angle_gamma   90.00
#
_symmetry.space_group_name_H-M   'P 1'
#
loop_
_entity.id
_entity.type
_entity.pdbx_description
1 polymer ?
#
loop_
_entity_poly.entity_id
_entity_poly.type
_entity_poly.pdbx_seq_one_letter_code
_entity_poly.pdbx_strand_id
1 'polypeptide(L)'
;MQSNSRHPLRLGAQGLTLLLASACWLAAQAATPSAAKTPPAPKTPPAISHVLAAPPASDAAEPAIKGHAVPIGGALKSDNDEVWGRLVSLAGGKGARFVVFGTAAEDPESSAKQVVELLQRRGAVAEALPVAPKFGWVDLNKVVRDPALIAKVRNAKGVFFTGGSQERIVDVLYPGGHATPMLDAIWDVYRRGGVVAGTSAGAAIMSKVMFRDAPSVISIMKGKWTEGKQIDRGLGFVGPDLFVDQHFLKRGRFGRMIPLMMAKGYKLGLGVEENSAAVIRGDEVEVIGGKGALLVDLTDVKSDPTLGALNLTNARLTYLDHGDRFNLKTRVTTPSALKLRSQRLEPGAPDFKPYYTDPLFYSDMLGDSAISNAMSYLIDSNLPEVRGISFEAAPKPGESLAELGFVFRLYKGPGSIGWSTDELGPEDYTVINLYLDITPVRLPQPLYGPWAPANRGTSPAATERDGSAQ
;
A
#
# COMPACT_ATOMS: atom_id res chain seq x y z
N MET A 1 -8.98 -36.18 38.41
CA MET A 1 -8.31 -37.49 38.54
C MET A 1 -7.39 -37.64 37.34
N GLN A 2 -6.10 -37.40 37.53
CA GLN A 2 -5.03 -38.43 37.47
C GLN A 2 -5.05 -39.22 36.15
N SER A 3 -3.96 -39.43 35.42
CA SER A 3 -2.56 -39.01 35.47
C SER A 3 -1.88 -39.67 34.27
N ASN A 4 -0.76 -39.10 33.78
CA ASN A 4 0.48 -39.81 33.44
C ASN A 4 0.44 -41.09 32.54
N SER A 5 1.33 -41.34 31.58
CA SER A 5 2.65 -40.79 31.29
C SER A 5 3.39 -41.71 30.29
N ARG A 6 4.44 -41.17 29.67
CA ARG A 6 5.74 -41.80 29.29
C ARG A 6 5.83 -42.71 28.04
N HIS A 7 6.48 -42.16 27.00
CA HIS A 7 7.82 -42.51 26.44
C HIS A 7 8.47 -43.87 26.82
N PRO A 8 9.32 -44.51 25.98
CA PRO A 8 10.56 -43.87 25.47
C PRO A 8 11.25 -44.36 24.15
N LEU A 9 12.22 -43.52 23.76
CA LEU A 9 13.50 -43.64 23.00
C LEU A 9 14.10 -45.01 22.59
N ARG A 10 14.81 -45.01 21.44
CA ARG A 10 16.26 -45.37 21.25
C ARG A 10 16.67 -45.17 19.76
N LEU A 11 17.61 -44.28 19.43
CA LEU A 11 19.08 -44.44 19.26
C LEU A 11 19.54 -45.46 18.20
N GLY A 12 20.35 -45.00 17.24
CA GLY A 12 21.18 -45.84 16.37
C GLY A 12 21.83 -45.06 15.21
N ALA A 13 23.10 -44.70 15.37
CA ALA A 13 23.96 -44.09 14.34
C ALA A 13 24.78 -45.17 13.61
N GLN A 14 25.09 -44.94 12.33
CA GLN A 14 26.20 -45.47 11.49
C GLN A 14 25.83 -45.10 10.02
N GLY A 15 26.62 -44.46 9.16
CA GLY A 15 28.06 -44.44 9.00
C GLY A 15 28.46 -45.37 7.83
N LEU A 16 28.42 -44.88 6.58
CA LEU A 16 29.19 -45.50 5.48
C LEU A 16 29.46 -44.53 4.32
N THR A 17 30.75 -44.34 4.06
CA THR A 17 31.36 -43.64 2.94
C THR A 17 31.55 -44.61 1.76
N LEU A 18 31.32 -44.19 0.51
CA LEU A 18 32.07 -44.72 -0.64
C LEU A 18 32.05 -43.72 -1.82
N LEU A 19 33.24 -43.50 -2.39
CA LEU A 19 33.54 -42.67 -3.57
C LEU A 19 32.97 -43.24 -4.88
N LEU A 20 32.77 -42.36 -5.88
CA LEU A 20 33.20 -42.57 -7.27
C LEU A 20 33.15 -41.25 -8.07
N ALA A 21 34.01 -41.15 -9.07
CA ALA A 21 34.60 -39.94 -9.64
C ALA A 21 34.11 -39.57 -11.06
N SER A 22 34.50 -38.34 -11.48
CA SER A 22 34.78 -37.91 -12.88
C SER A 22 33.56 -37.69 -13.81
N ALA A 23 33.51 -36.75 -14.76
CA ALA A 23 34.50 -35.85 -15.37
C ALA A 23 33.82 -34.62 -16.02
N CYS A 24 34.58 -33.53 -16.15
CA CYS A 24 34.31 -32.35 -17.00
C CYS A 24 34.44 -32.66 -18.49
N TRP A 25 33.67 -31.97 -19.34
CA TRP A 25 33.99 -31.77 -20.76
C TRP A 25 33.79 -30.30 -21.16
N LEU A 26 34.90 -29.66 -21.54
CA LEU A 26 34.99 -28.43 -22.34
C LEU A 26 35.60 -28.87 -23.67
N ALA A 27 35.02 -28.45 -24.80
CA ALA A 27 35.63 -28.65 -26.11
C ALA A 27 35.65 -27.32 -26.87
N ALA A 28 36.85 -26.76 -26.98
CA ALA A 28 37.24 -25.79 -27.99
C ALA A 28 37.89 -26.54 -29.16
N GLN A 29 37.68 -26.07 -30.39
CA GLN A 29 38.50 -26.46 -31.53
C GLN A 29 39.07 -25.20 -32.19
N ALA A 30 40.37 -25.28 -32.48
CA ALA A 30 41.16 -24.31 -33.22
C ALA A 30 41.80 -25.01 -34.43
N ALA A 31 41.95 -24.31 -35.55
CA ALA A 31 42.91 -24.63 -36.61
C ALA A 31 43.27 -23.36 -37.45
N THR A 32 44.45 -22.83 -37.12
CA THR A 32 45.60 -22.21 -37.85
C THR A 32 45.58 -21.96 -39.40
N PRO A 33 46.64 -21.37 -40.03
CA PRO A 33 46.81 -19.92 -40.26
C PRO A 33 47.11 -19.54 -41.75
N SER A 34 46.97 -18.27 -42.15
CA SER A 34 47.68 -17.75 -43.35
C SER A 34 47.83 -16.23 -43.40
N ALA A 35 49.09 -15.81 -43.55
CA ALA A 35 49.66 -14.63 -44.20
C ALA A 35 49.11 -13.20 -43.91
N ALA A 36 50.03 -12.36 -43.45
CA ALA A 36 49.89 -10.96 -43.11
C ALA A 36 49.50 -10.04 -44.28
N LYS A 37 48.61 -9.08 -44.02
CA LYS A 37 48.54 -7.76 -44.68
C LYS A 37 48.18 -6.68 -43.65
N THR A 38 48.89 -5.58 -43.74
CA THR A 38 48.90 -4.34 -42.94
C THR A 38 47.49 -3.75 -42.69
N PRO A 39 47.17 -3.21 -41.50
CA PRO A 39 45.84 -2.69 -41.21
C PRO A 39 45.60 -1.29 -41.81
N PRO A 40 44.44 -1.02 -42.43
CA PRO A 40 44.01 0.33 -42.76
C PRO A 40 43.32 1.02 -41.57
N ALA A 41 43.37 2.35 -41.58
CA ALA A 41 42.86 3.27 -40.55
C ALA A 41 41.40 3.02 -40.11
N PRO A 42 41.03 3.38 -38.86
CA PRO A 42 39.69 3.13 -38.32
C PRO A 42 38.64 3.96 -39.07
N LYS A 43 37.66 3.26 -39.63
CA LYS A 43 36.46 3.85 -40.23
C LYS A 43 35.40 4.09 -39.15
N THR A 44 34.93 5.33 -39.08
CA THR A 44 33.79 5.78 -38.27
C THR A 44 32.54 4.93 -38.54
N PRO A 45 31.81 4.46 -37.51
CA PRO A 45 30.54 3.77 -37.72
C PRO A 45 29.47 4.73 -38.27
N PRO A 46 28.56 4.26 -39.15
CA PRO A 46 27.53 5.10 -39.75
C PRO A 46 26.44 5.46 -38.73
N ALA A 47 25.98 6.71 -38.82
CA ALA A 47 24.85 7.23 -38.05
C ALA A 47 23.56 6.46 -38.40
N ILE A 48 22.93 5.85 -37.40
CA ILE A 48 21.58 5.29 -37.52
C ILE A 48 20.61 6.47 -37.52
N SER A 49 20.12 6.85 -38.71
CA SER A 49 19.01 7.79 -38.84
C SER A 49 17.74 7.13 -38.33
N HIS A 50 17.25 7.56 -37.17
CA HIS A 50 15.89 7.26 -36.74
C HIS A 50 14.92 8.02 -37.64
N VAL A 51 14.32 7.32 -38.60
CA VAL A 51 13.10 7.79 -39.27
C VAL A 51 12.00 7.78 -38.22
N LEU A 52 11.66 8.97 -37.71
CA LEU A 52 10.48 9.21 -36.88
C LEU A 52 9.23 8.90 -37.70
N ALA A 53 8.64 7.73 -37.46
CA ALA A 53 7.27 7.46 -37.88
C ALA A 53 6.36 8.45 -37.13
N ALA A 54 5.53 9.17 -37.88
CA ALA A 54 4.51 10.03 -37.31
C ALA A 54 3.59 9.21 -36.38
N PRO A 55 3.17 9.76 -35.23
CA PRO A 55 2.25 9.06 -34.34
C PRO A 55 0.94 8.77 -35.08
N PRO A 56 0.33 7.58 -34.89
CA PRO A 56 -1.00 7.33 -35.42
C PRO A 56 -1.97 8.38 -34.85
N ALA A 57 -2.74 8.98 -35.75
CA ALA A 57 -3.75 9.96 -35.42
C ALA A 57 -4.93 9.32 -34.66
N SER A 58 -5.44 10.10 -33.70
CA SER A 58 -6.74 9.95 -33.01
C SER A 58 -6.82 8.87 -31.93
N ASP A 59 -6.37 9.23 -30.72
CA ASP A 59 -7.01 8.77 -29.48
C ASP A 59 -8.49 9.15 -29.54
N ALA A 60 -9.34 8.21 -29.94
CA ALA A 60 -10.73 8.27 -29.54
C ALA A 60 -10.71 8.12 -28.00
N ALA A 61 -10.82 9.24 -27.29
CA ALA A 61 -10.87 9.25 -25.83
C ALA A 61 -11.89 8.20 -25.37
N GLU A 62 -11.44 7.22 -24.57
CA GLU A 62 -12.35 6.24 -24.00
C GLU A 62 -13.52 6.98 -23.34
N PRO A 63 -14.77 6.53 -23.58
CA PRO A 63 -15.94 7.23 -23.06
C PRO A 63 -15.82 7.38 -21.54
N ALA A 64 -15.95 8.61 -21.06
CA ALA A 64 -15.78 8.93 -19.65
C ALA A 64 -16.66 8.02 -18.78
N ILE A 65 -16.02 7.32 -17.84
CA ILE A 65 -16.71 6.44 -16.91
C ILE A 65 -17.59 7.28 -15.99
N LYS A 66 -18.89 6.95 -15.93
CA LYS A 66 -19.88 7.73 -15.17
C LYS A 66 -20.06 7.26 -13.73
N GLY A 67 -19.63 6.04 -13.42
CA GLY A 67 -19.86 5.39 -12.13
C GLY A 67 -18.92 5.84 -11.03
N HIS A 68 -19.14 5.27 -9.84
CA HIS A 68 -18.36 5.52 -8.65
C HIS A 68 -17.61 4.26 -8.24
N ALA A 69 -16.29 4.36 -8.11
CA ALA A 69 -15.48 3.35 -7.45
C ALA A 69 -15.32 3.77 -5.98
N VAL A 70 -15.61 2.86 -5.05
CA VAL A 70 -15.59 3.17 -3.62
C VAL A 70 -14.74 2.14 -2.86
N PRO A 71 -13.39 2.30 -2.87
CA PRO A 71 -12.52 1.56 -1.95
C PRO A 71 -12.80 1.97 -0.50
N ILE A 72 -13.01 0.96 0.35
CA ILE A 72 -13.21 1.10 1.79
C ILE A 72 -12.05 0.41 2.48
N GLY A 73 -11.37 1.09 3.40
CA GLY A 73 -10.09 0.65 3.96
C GLY A 73 -10.16 -0.60 4.84
N GLY A 74 -11.33 -1.19 5.05
CA GLY A 74 -11.52 -2.38 5.88
C GLY A 74 -12.14 -2.04 7.24
N ALA A 75 -12.49 -3.07 8.01
CA ALA A 75 -13.10 -2.94 9.33
C ALA A 75 -14.24 -1.89 9.40
N LEU A 76 -15.03 -1.79 8.33
CA LEU A 76 -16.14 -0.84 8.25
C LEU A 76 -17.20 -1.21 9.28
N LYS A 77 -17.47 -0.29 10.20
CA LYS A 77 -18.41 -0.53 11.28
C LYS A 77 -19.85 -0.56 10.77
N SER A 78 -20.70 -1.31 11.46
CA SER A 78 -22.12 -1.45 11.11
C SER A 78 -22.93 -0.18 11.34
N ASP A 79 -22.47 0.69 12.25
CA ASP A 79 -23.06 1.98 12.63
C ASP A 79 -22.49 3.17 11.84
N ASN A 80 -21.59 2.93 10.88
CA ASN A 80 -21.07 3.98 10.01
C ASN A 80 -22.09 4.37 8.93
N ASP A 81 -23.12 5.10 9.34
CA ASP A 81 -24.22 5.52 8.47
C ASP A 81 -23.78 6.44 7.34
N GLU A 82 -22.70 7.20 7.53
CA GLU A 82 -22.14 8.05 6.49
C GLU A 82 -21.74 7.21 5.27
N VAL A 83 -20.87 6.20 5.48
CA VAL A 83 -20.39 5.36 4.38
C VAL A 83 -21.54 4.52 3.80
N TRP A 84 -22.30 3.80 4.63
CA TRP A 84 -23.38 2.94 4.13
C TRP A 84 -24.48 3.72 3.43
N GLY A 85 -24.90 4.86 4.00
CA GLY A 85 -25.89 5.74 3.42
C GLY A 85 -25.40 6.37 2.12
N ARG A 86 -24.13 6.76 2.05
CA ARG A 86 -23.53 7.31 0.83
C ARG A 86 -23.51 6.28 -0.30
N LEU A 87 -23.18 5.02 -0.04
CA LEU A 87 -23.26 3.96 -1.04
C LEU A 87 -24.67 3.85 -1.66
N VAL A 88 -25.70 3.83 -0.82
CA VAL A 88 -27.10 3.74 -1.28
C VAL A 88 -27.50 4.99 -2.05
N SER A 89 -27.14 6.18 -1.54
CA SER A 89 -27.38 7.46 -2.21
C SER A 89 -26.75 7.51 -3.61
N LEU A 90 -25.48 7.13 -3.73
CA LEU A 90 -24.75 7.09 -5.02
C LEU A 90 -25.37 6.11 -6.01
N ALA A 91 -26.00 5.03 -5.53
CA ALA A 91 -26.69 4.05 -6.36
C ALA A 91 -28.14 4.46 -6.73
N GLY A 92 -28.60 5.65 -6.35
CA GLY A 92 -29.93 6.18 -6.66
C GLY A 92 -30.91 6.22 -5.48
N GLY A 93 -30.44 5.99 -4.26
CA GLY A 93 -31.23 6.10 -3.03
C GLY A 93 -32.08 4.88 -2.70
N LYS A 94 -33.18 5.09 -1.98
CA LYS A 94 -34.07 4.01 -1.53
C LYS A 94 -34.61 3.20 -2.71
N GLY A 95 -34.59 1.88 -2.60
CA GLY A 95 -34.96 0.96 -3.67
C GLY A 95 -33.83 0.63 -4.65
N ALA A 96 -32.66 1.28 -4.54
CA ALA A 96 -31.50 0.95 -5.36
C ALA A 96 -31.13 -0.53 -5.22
N ARG A 97 -30.96 -1.22 -6.35
CA ARG A 97 -30.62 -2.64 -6.39
C ARG A 97 -29.12 -2.83 -6.18
N PHE A 98 -28.74 -3.63 -5.18
CA PHE A 98 -27.37 -4.02 -4.93
C PHE A 98 -27.17 -5.51 -5.13
N VAL A 99 -26.02 -5.85 -5.70
CA VAL A 99 -25.50 -7.22 -5.69
C VAL A 99 -24.27 -7.29 -4.78
N VAL A 100 -24.25 -8.27 -3.89
CA VAL A 100 -23.16 -8.49 -2.93
C VAL A 100 -22.38 -9.76 -3.29
N PHE A 101 -21.05 -9.63 -3.31
CA PHE A 101 -20.11 -10.71 -3.56
C PHE A 101 -19.32 -11.03 -2.28
N GLY A 102 -19.60 -12.19 -1.68
CA GLY A 102 -18.83 -12.77 -0.58
C GLY A 102 -17.52 -13.45 -1.02
N THR A 103 -17.09 -13.24 -2.26
CA THR A 103 -16.05 -14.04 -2.95
C THR A 103 -14.71 -14.13 -2.21
N ALA A 104 -14.31 -13.05 -1.53
CA ALA A 104 -13.05 -13.00 -0.79
C ALA A 104 -13.11 -13.74 0.55
N ALA A 105 -14.29 -13.83 1.16
CA ALA A 105 -14.43 -14.22 2.56
C ALA A 105 -14.12 -15.71 2.79
N GLU A 106 -13.69 -16.04 4.02
CA GLU A 106 -13.62 -17.44 4.48
C GLU A 106 -15.01 -18.06 4.62
N ASP A 107 -15.96 -17.26 5.12
CA ASP A 107 -17.39 -17.58 5.18
C ASP A 107 -18.16 -16.57 4.29
N PRO A 108 -18.35 -16.90 2.99
CA PRO A 108 -19.04 -16.03 2.07
C PRO A 108 -20.51 -15.81 2.41
N GLU A 109 -21.18 -16.80 3.00
CA GLU A 109 -22.61 -16.72 3.32
C GLU A 109 -22.84 -15.70 4.43
N SER A 110 -22.15 -15.86 5.57
CA SER A 110 -22.27 -14.93 6.70
C SER A 110 -21.82 -13.52 6.31
N SER A 111 -20.68 -13.40 5.62
CA SER A 111 -20.12 -12.08 5.25
C SER A 111 -21.04 -11.33 4.27
N ALA A 112 -21.55 -12.02 3.24
CA ALA A 112 -22.45 -11.38 2.28
C ALA A 112 -23.80 -11.05 2.91
N LYS A 113 -24.34 -11.93 3.77
CA LYS A 113 -25.59 -11.68 4.51
C LYS A 113 -25.51 -10.42 5.36
N GLN A 114 -24.42 -10.23 6.11
CA GLN A 114 -24.23 -9.02 6.92
C GLN A 114 -24.26 -7.75 6.08
N VAL A 115 -23.56 -7.72 4.94
CA VAL A 115 -23.58 -6.56 4.03
C VAL A 115 -24.96 -6.34 3.42
N VAL A 116 -25.66 -7.41 3.01
CA VAL A 116 -27.04 -7.33 2.51
C VAL A 116 -27.94 -6.67 3.54
N GLU A 117 -27.90 -7.11 4.79
CA GLU A 117 -28.69 -6.53 5.89
C GLU A 117 -28.33 -5.06 6.11
N LEU A 118 -27.05 -4.69 6.09
CA LEU A 118 -26.60 -3.31 6.29
C LEU A 118 -27.09 -2.38 5.18
N LEU A 119 -27.06 -2.82 3.92
CA LEU A 119 -27.60 -2.07 2.78
C LEU A 119 -29.14 -1.96 2.86
N GLN A 120 -29.82 -3.05 3.20
CA GLN A 120 -31.27 -3.08 3.35
C GLN A 120 -31.77 -2.16 4.48
N ARG A 121 -31.04 -2.08 5.60
CA ARG A 121 -31.33 -1.14 6.70
C ARG A 121 -31.32 0.33 6.23
N ARG A 122 -30.54 0.68 5.21
CA ARG A 122 -30.52 2.01 4.58
C ARG A 122 -31.44 2.13 3.36
N GLY A 123 -32.32 1.15 3.15
CA GLY A 123 -33.38 1.19 2.15
C GLY A 123 -33.01 0.67 0.76
N ALA A 124 -31.85 0.05 0.56
CA ALA A 124 -31.53 -0.64 -0.69
C ALA A 124 -32.25 -1.99 -0.82
N VAL A 125 -32.37 -2.49 -2.04
CA VAL A 125 -32.77 -3.87 -2.34
C VAL A 125 -31.50 -4.65 -2.66
N ALA A 126 -30.94 -5.37 -1.68
CA ALA A 126 -29.69 -6.09 -1.84
C ALA A 126 -29.89 -7.62 -1.89
N GLU A 127 -29.13 -8.30 -2.73
CA GLU A 127 -29.04 -9.76 -2.78
C GLU A 127 -27.58 -10.22 -2.91
N ALA A 128 -27.24 -11.37 -2.32
CA ALA A 128 -25.92 -11.99 -2.45
C ALA A 128 -25.92 -13.01 -3.60
N LEU A 129 -24.85 -13.05 -4.39
CA LEU A 129 -24.67 -14.08 -5.43
C LEU A 129 -23.75 -15.21 -4.97
N PRO A 130 -24.01 -16.46 -5.40
CA PRO A 130 -23.23 -17.63 -5.01
C PRO A 130 -21.92 -17.72 -5.83
N VAL A 131 -21.11 -16.66 -5.84
CA VAL A 131 -19.85 -16.58 -6.59
C VAL A 131 -18.71 -16.51 -5.59
N ALA A 132 -18.36 -17.65 -4.99
CA ALA A 132 -17.25 -17.73 -4.04
C ALA A 132 -16.62 -19.13 -4.03
N PRO A 133 -15.28 -19.23 -4.00
CA PRO A 133 -14.59 -20.53 -4.04
C PRO A 133 -14.79 -21.38 -2.78
N LYS A 134 -15.26 -20.77 -1.69
CA LYS A 134 -15.60 -21.48 -0.44
C LYS A 134 -16.97 -22.16 -0.49
N PHE A 135 -17.79 -21.89 -1.50
CA PHE A 135 -18.99 -22.67 -1.77
C PHE A 135 -18.61 -23.96 -2.50
N GLY A 136 -18.36 -25.04 -1.75
CA GLY A 136 -17.96 -26.34 -2.33
C GLY A 136 -18.99 -27.00 -3.25
N TRP A 137 -20.23 -26.51 -3.26
CA TRP A 137 -21.33 -26.96 -4.12
C TRP A 137 -21.47 -26.13 -5.41
N VAL A 138 -20.65 -25.09 -5.59
CA VAL A 138 -20.69 -24.19 -6.74
C VAL A 138 -19.58 -24.52 -7.75
N ASP A 139 -19.97 -24.72 -9.01
CA ASP A 139 -19.02 -24.70 -10.14
C ASP A 139 -18.76 -23.24 -10.53
N LEU A 140 -17.60 -22.71 -10.11
CA LEU A 140 -17.20 -21.31 -10.36
C LEU A 140 -17.19 -20.94 -11.84
N ASN A 141 -16.78 -21.86 -12.71
CA ASN A 141 -16.73 -21.60 -14.15
C ASN A 141 -18.12 -21.47 -14.75
N LYS A 142 -19.12 -22.17 -14.20
CA LYS A 142 -20.51 -22.05 -14.61
C LYS A 142 -21.17 -20.80 -14.03
N VAL A 143 -21.04 -20.53 -12.74
CA VAL A 143 -21.78 -19.40 -12.11
C VAL A 143 -21.33 -18.03 -12.62
N VAL A 144 -20.05 -17.85 -12.98
CA VAL A 144 -19.57 -16.59 -13.60
C VAL A 144 -20.00 -16.43 -15.05
N ARG A 145 -20.66 -17.44 -15.63
CA ARG A 145 -21.21 -17.47 -16.99
C ARG A 145 -22.72 -17.69 -17.01
N ASP A 146 -23.37 -17.77 -15.84
CA ASP A 146 -24.80 -18.00 -15.72
C ASP A 146 -25.58 -16.76 -16.18
N PRO A 147 -26.40 -16.86 -17.25
CA PRO A 147 -27.13 -15.71 -17.79
C PRO A 147 -28.08 -15.05 -16.79
N ALA A 148 -28.69 -15.80 -15.88
CA ALA A 148 -29.62 -15.27 -14.89
C ALA A 148 -28.87 -14.46 -13.81
N LEU A 149 -27.73 -14.96 -13.34
CA LEU A 149 -26.90 -14.23 -12.37
C LEU A 149 -26.29 -12.97 -12.99
N ILE A 150 -25.83 -13.06 -14.25
CA ILE A 150 -25.33 -11.92 -15.02
C ILE A 150 -26.43 -10.85 -15.19
N ALA A 151 -27.66 -11.26 -15.50
CA ALA A 151 -28.78 -10.34 -15.63
C ALA A 151 -29.08 -9.61 -14.31
N LYS A 152 -28.96 -10.29 -13.15
CA LYS A 152 -29.10 -9.64 -11.84
C LYS A 152 -28.07 -8.52 -11.65
N VAL A 153 -26.81 -8.77 -11.98
CA VAL A 153 -25.74 -7.75 -11.92
C VAL A 153 -26.01 -6.61 -12.90
N ARG A 154 -26.39 -6.91 -14.15
CA ARG A 154 -26.73 -5.87 -15.15
C ARG A 154 -27.95 -5.04 -14.79
N ASN A 155 -28.84 -5.54 -13.94
CA ASN A 155 -29.98 -4.78 -13.42
C ASN A 155 -29.68 -4.05 -12.11
N ALA A 156 -28.52 -4.28 -11.50
CA ALA A 156 -28.09 -3.60 -10.29
C ALA A 156 -27.68 -2.14 -10.56
N LYS A 157 -27.76 -1.32 -9.52
CA LYS A 157 -27.18 0.03 -9.43
C LYS A 157 -25.95 0.08 -8.55
N GLY A 158 -25.73 -0.94 -7.72
CA GLY A 158 -24.54 -1.10 -6.91
C GLY A 158 -24.03 -2.54 -6.88
N VAL A 159 -22.72 -2.70 -6.81
CA VAL A 159 -22.00 -3.95 -6.57
C VAL A 159 -21.13 -3.73 -5.34
N PHE A 160 -21.18 -4.66 -4.38
CA PHE A 160 -20.36 -4.62 -3.18
C PHE A 160 -19.52 -5.90 -3.03
N PHE A 161 -18.21 -5.74 -2.82
CA PHE A 161 -17.29 -6.83 -2.50
C PHE A 161 -16.94 -6.85 -1.00
N THR A 162 -17.14 -7.97 -0.34
CA THR A 162 -16.74 -8.15 1.07
C THR A 162 -15.21 -8.24 1.22
N GLY A 163 -14.74 -8.16 2.45
CA GLY A 163 -13.34 -8.44 2.81
C GLY A 163 -12.98 -9.93 2.75
N GLY A 164 -11.69 -10.22 2.94
CA GLY A 164 -11.11 -11.57 2.93
C GLY A 164 -9.81 -11.61 2.13
N SER A 165 -9.67 -12.62 1.27
CA SER A 165 -8.55 -12.78 0.33
C SER A 165 -8.86 -12.15 -1.03
N GLN A 166 -8.20 -11.04 -1.38
CA GLN A 166 -8.39 -10.35 -2.66
C GLN A 166 -8.05 -11.22 -3.87
N GLU A 167 -7.09 -12.13 -3.74
CA GLU A 167 -6.77 -13.09 -4.78
C GLU A 167 -7.97 -13.92 -5.23
N ARG A 168 -8.88 -14.28 -4.31
CA ARG A 168 -10.07 -15.08 -4.66
C ARG A 168 -10.99 -14.30 -5.58
N ILE A 169 -11.09 -12.98 -5.41
CA ILE A 169 -11.91 -12.14 -6.29
C ILE A 169 -11.34 -12.18 -7.71
N VAL A 170 -10.04 -11.93 -7.85
CA VAL A 170 -9.37 -11.85 -9.16
C VAL A 170 -9.28 -13.21 -9.82
N ASP A 171 -8.98 -14.28 -9.09
CA ASP A 171 -8.86 -15.62 -9.64
C ASP A 171 -10.22 -16.15 -10.13
N VAL A 172 -11.34 -15.72 -9.53
CA VAL A 172 -12.69 -16.08 -9.95
C VAL A 172 -13.20 -15.22 -11.11
N LEU A 173 -13.01 -13.90 -11.03
CA LEU A 173 -13.59 -12.95 -12.00
C LEU A 173 -12.68 -12.65 -13.20
N TYR A 174 -11.37 -12.78 -13.02
CA TYR A 174 -10.33 -12.48 -14.01
C TYR A 174 -9.23 -13.56 -14.11
N PRO A 175 -9.63 -14.85 -14.25
CA PRO A 175 -8.71 -15.99 -14.29
C PRO A 175 -7.70 -15.83 -15.44
N GLY A 176 -6.41 -15.96 -15.12
CA GLY A 176 -5.33 -15.81 -16.12
C GLY A 176 -5.33 -14.48 -16.88
N GLY A 177 -5.97 -13.44 -16.36
CA GLY A 177 -6.09 -12.14 -17.04
C GLY A 177 -7.17 -12.08 -18.12
N HIS A 178 -8.12 -13.00 -18.11
CA HIS A 178 -9.24 -13.02 -19.04
C HIS A 178 -10.55 -12.71 -18.30
N ALA A 179 -11.29 -11.70 -18.78
CA ALA A 179 -12.53 -11.27 -18.15
C ALA A 179 -13.60 -12.36 -18.28
N THR A 180 -14.27 -12.65 -17.16
CA THR A 180 -15.48 -13.46 -17.18
C THR A 180 -16.68 -12.61 -17.59
N PRO A 181 -17.76 -13.20 -18.14
CA PRO A 181 -18.99 -12.48 -18.39
C PRO A 181 -19.58 -11.80 -17.14
N MET A 182 -19.35 -12.38 -15.96
CA MET A 182 -19.69 -11.75 -14.67
C MET A 182 -18.90 -10.47 -14.42
N LEU A 183 -17.57 -10.48 -14.67
CA LEU A 183 -16.74 -9.28 -14.55
C LEU A 183 -17.17 -8.20 -15.55
N ASP A 184 -17.48 -8.59 -16.79
CA ASP A 184 -18.00 -7.66 -17.80
C ASP A 184 -19.31 -7.01 -17.33
N ALA A 185 -20.21 -7.78 -16.72
CA ALA A 185 -21.45 -7.26 -16.17
C ALA A 185 -21.24 -6.27 -15.01
N ILE A 186 -20.23 -6.50 -14.16
CA ILE A 186 -19.83 -5.57 -13.10
C ILE A 186 -19.28 -4.28 -13.71
N TRP A 187 -18.44 -4.39 -14.75
CA TRP A 187 -17.96 -3.24 -15.50
C TRP A 187 -19.08 -2.48 -16.21
N ASP A 188 -20.11 -3.16 -16.72
CA ASP A 188 -21.30 -2.52 -17.29
C ASP A 188 -22.03 -1.68 -16.23
N VAL A 189 -22.11 -2.14 -14.97
CA VAL A 189 -22.68 -1.36 -13.84
C VAL A 189 -21.89 -0.07 -13.66
N TYR A 190 -20.57 -0.18 -13.59
CA TYR A 190 -19.70 0.96 -13.36
C TYR A 190 -19.77 1.98 -14.51
N ARG A 191 -19.62 1.52 -15.76
CA ARG A 191 -19.64 2.38 -16.96
C ARG A 191 -20.93 3.17 -17.10
N ARG A 192 -22.09 2.57 -16.75
CA ARG A 192 -23.40 3.21 -16.87
C ARG A 192 -23.80 4.10 -15.68
N GLY A 193 -22.89 4.36 -14.73
CA GLY A 193 -23.15 5.28 -13.62
C GLY A 193 -23.47 4.63 -12.27
N GLY A 194 -23.34 3.31 -12.16
CA GLY A 194 -23.54 2.59 -10.89
C GLY A 194 -22.33 2.69 -9.96
N VAL A 195 -22.47 2.05 -8.80
CA VAL A 195 -21.45 2.00 -7.75
C VAL A 195 -20.75 0.65 -7.76
N VAL A 196 -19.43 0.64 -7.72
CA VAL A 196 -18.63 -0.55 -7.39
C VAL A 196 -17.86 -0.24 -6.12
N ALA A 197 -18.27 -0.86 -5.03
CA ALA A 197 -17.69 -0.66 -3.71
C ALA A 197 -17.06 -1.94 -3.18
N GLY A 198 -16.09 -1.82 -2.30
CA GLY A 198 -15.48 -2.98 -1.68
C GLY A 198 -14.66 -2.64 -0.45
N THR A 199 -14.74 -3.49 0.57
CA THR A 199 -14.02 -3.31 1.83
C THR A 199 -12.83 -4.26 1.93
N SER A 200 -11.70 -3.76 2.43
CA SER A 200 -10.46 -4.54 2.58
C SER A 200 -10.02 -5.18 1.26
N ALA A 201 -10.16 -6.50 1.08
CA ALA A 201 -9.94 -7.17 -0.21
C ALA A 201 -10.66 -6.52 -1.39
N GLY A 202 -11.90 -6.07 -1.18
CA GLY A 202 -12.67 -5.36 -2.20
C GLY A 202 -12.08 -3.99 -2.57
N ALA A 203 -11.35 -3.33 -1.68
CA ALA A 203 -10.63 -2.09 -2.00
C ALA A 203 -9.32 -2.36 -2.75
N ALA A 204 -8.62 -3.44 -2.40
CA ALA A 204 -7.34 -3.80 -3.02
C ALA A 204 -7.46 -4.09 -4.54
N ILE A 205 -8.60 -4.63 -4.97
CA ILE A 205 -8.85 -4.90 -6.41
C ILE A 205 -9.17 -3.65 -7.24
N MET A 206 -9.30 -2.48 -6.62
CA MET A 206 -9.78 -1.28 -7.33
C MET A 206 -8.74 -0.74 -8.32
N SER A 207 -7.43 -0.86 -8.04
CA SER A 207 -6.35 -0.49 -8.96
C SER A 207 -6.01 -1.61 -9.95
N LYS A 208 -5.26 -1.31 -11.02
CA LYS A 208 -4.81 -2.32 -12.00
C LYS A 208 -3.79 -3.30 -11.43
N VAL A 209 -3.07 -2.90 -10.39
CA VAL A 209 -2.14 -3.74 -9.62
C VAL A 209 -2.64 -3.80 -8.18
N MET A 210 -2.47 -4.94 -7.52
CA MET A 210 -2.81 -5.16 -6.12
C MET A 210 -1.75 -6.02 -5.43
N PHE A 211 -1.67 -5.94 -4.11
CA PHE A 211 -1.01 -6.98 -3.31
C PHE A 211 -1.92 -8.21 -3.19
N ARG A 212 -1.37 -9.42 -3.26
CA ARG A 212 -2.01 -10.67 -2.80
C ARG A 212 -1.62 -10.95 -1.34
N ASP A 213 -2.36 -11.80 -0.64
CA ASP A 213 -2.08 -12.33 0.73
C ASP A 213 -1.08 -11.53 1.60
N ALA A 214 -1.63 -10.58 2.37
CA ALA A 214 -0.98 -9.61 3.28
C ALA A 214 0.54 -9.76 3.51
N PRO A 215 1.40 -9.34 2.56
CA PRO A 215 2.84 -9.50 2.70
C PRO A 215 3.36 -8.64 3.84
N SER A 216 4.44 -9.12 4.47
CA SER A 216 5.24 -8.32 5.40
C SER A 216 5.68 -7.03 4.73
N VAL A 217 5.29 -5.88 5.30
CA VAL A 217 5.61 -4.55 4.76
C VAL A 217 7.11 -4.38 4.63
N ILE A 218 7.86 -4.72 5.68
CA ILE A 218 9.31 -4.62 5.68
C ILE A 218 9.95 -5.57 4.65
N SER A 219 9.36 -6.74 4.39
CA SER A 219 9.85 -7.64 3.33
C SER A 219 9.69 -7.01 1.95
N ILE A 220 8.56 -6.35 1.67
CA ILE A 220 8.36 -5.61 0.42
C ILE A 220 9.35 -4.45 0.28
N MET A 221 9.60 -3.71 1.37
CA MET A 221 10.63 -2.65 1.39
C MET A 221 12.05 -3.18 1.11
N LYS A 222 12.35 -4.40 1.57
CA LYS A 222 13.59 -5.13 1.26
C LYS A 222 13.62 -5.74 -0.15
N GLY A 223 12.64 -5.41 -1.01
CA GLY A 223 12.56 -5.91 -2.39
C GLY A 223 12.13 -7.37 -2.52
N LYS A 224 11.59 -7.99 -1.45
CA LYS A 224 11.21 -9.41 -1.45
C LYS A 224 9.76 -9.59 -1.91
N TRP A 225 9.57 -9.62 -3.23
CA TRP A 225 8.27 -9.89 -3.84
C TRP A 225 8.40 -10.52 -5.22
N THR A 226 7.33 -11.14 -5.68
CA THR A 226 7.24 -11.76 -7.01
C THR A 226 5.85 -11.57 -7.58
N GLU A 227 5.77 -11.29 -8.88
CA GLU A 227 4.52 -11.26 -9.65
C GLU A 227 3.77 -12.60 -9.55
N GLY A 228 2.44 -12.52 -9.43
CA GLY A 228 1.58 -13.67 -9.20
C GLY A 228 1.69 -14.29 -7.80
N LYS A 229 2.61 -13.82 -6.95
CA LYS A 229 2.73 -14.27 -5.55
C LYS A 229 2.33 -13.19 -4.56
N GLN A 230 3.17 -12.16 -4.35
CA GLN A 230 2.87 -11.06 -3.42
C GLN A 230 2.13 -9.91 -4.11
N ILE A 231 2.30 -9.77 -5.42
CA ILE A 231 1.70 -8.72 -6.25
C ILE A 231 1.06 -9.38 -7.46
N ASP A 232 -0.07 -8.85 -7.90
CA ASP A 232 -0.77 -9.32 -9.09
C ASP A 232 -1.64 -8.21 -9.68
N ARG A 233 -2.33 -8.50 -10.77
CA ARG A 233 -3.35 -7.63 -11.34
C ARG A 233 -4.52 -7.47 -10.38
N GLY A 234 -5.03 -6.25 -10.27
CA GLY A 234 -6.37 -5.98 -9.74
C GLY A 234 -7.39 -5.90 -10.88
N LEU A 235 -8.57 -5.39 -10.56
CA LEU A 235 -9.66 -5.23 -11.51
C LEU A 235 -9.71 -3.83 -12.15
N GLY A 236 -9.05 -2.81 -11.60
CA GLY A 236 -8.77 -1.56 -12.31
C GLY A 236 -9.89 -0.52 -12.41
N PHE A 237 -10.87 -0.55 -11.51
CA PHE A 237 -11.97 0.42 -11.45
C PHE A 237 -11.54 1.88 -11.23
N VAL A 238 -10.37 2.15 -10.62
CA VAL A 238 -9.86 3.53 -10.42
C VAL A 238 -8.94 4.01 -11.53
N GLY A 239 -8.92 3.32 -12.67
CA GLY A 239 -8.10 3.69 -13.82
C GLY A 239 -6.64 3.26 -13.70
N PRO A 240 -5.79 3.67 -14.66
CA PRO A 240 -4.40 3.23 -14.74
C PRO A 240 -3.46 3.98 -13.78
N ASP A 241 -3.80 5.20 -13.37
CA ASP A 241 -2.83 6.13 -12.77
C ASP A 241 -2.85 6.17 -11.24
N LEU A 242 -3.87 5.56 -10.62
CA LEU A 242 -4.03 5.51 -9.17
C LEU A 242 -3.82 4.08 -8.64
N PHE A 243 -2.88 3.94 -7.70
CA PHE A 243 -2.71 2.70 -6.93
C PHE A 243 -3.49 2.79 -5.61
N VAL A 244 -4.24 1.75 -5.24
CA VAL A 244 -5.06 1.75 -4.02
C VAL A 244 -4.57 0.70 -3.04
N ASP A 245 -4.50 1.07 -1.76
CA ASP A 245 -4.29 0.14 -0.66
C ASP A 245 -5.24 0.48 0.52
N GLN A 246 -5.28 -0.40 1.51
CA GLN A 246 -6.32 -0.50 2.53
C GLN A 246 -5.71 -0.95 3.87
N HIS A 247 -6.42 -0.82 4.99
CA HIS A 247 -5.90 -0.95 6.36
C HIS A 247 -4.58 -0.17 6.54
N PHE A 248 -4.56 1.05 6.00
CA PHE A 248 -3.34 1.61 5.48
C PHE A 248 -2.39 2.17 6.56
N LEU A 249 -2.85 3.15 7.31
CA LEU A 249 -2.20 3.76 8.47
C LEU A 249 -2.11 2.77 9.63
N LYS A 250 -3.16 1.99 9.91
CA LYS A 250 -3.19 0.97 10.98
C LYS A 250 -2.04 -0.04 10.87
N ARG A 251 -1.54 -0.28 9.65
CA ARG A 251 -0.53 -1.31 9.35
C ARG A 251 0.71 -0.75 8.64
N GLY A 252 0.92 0.57 8.65
CA GLY A 252 2.09 1.20 8.02
C GLY A 252 2.26 0.88 6.53
N ARG A 253 1.18 0.65 5.78
CA ARG A 253 1.24 0.11 4.41
C ARG A 253 1.76 1.09 3.37
N PHE A 254 2.00 2.36 3.73
CA PHE A 254 2.79 3.27 2.89
C PHE A 254 4.18 2.68 2.59
N GLY A 255 4.77 1.94 3.54
CA GLY A 255 6.06 1.26 3.35
C GLY A 255 6.05 0.21 2.24
N ARG A 256 4.93 -0.47 1.99
CA ARG A 256 4.83 -1.42 0.86
C ARG A 256 4.32 -0.75 -0.41
N MET A 257 3.44 0.23 -0.30
CA MET A 257 2.88 0.96 -1.42
C MET A 257 3.98 1.67 -2.22
N ILE A 258 4.85 2.43 -1.54
CA ILE A 258 5.91 3.23 -2.18
C ILE A 258 6.83 2.41 -3.10
N PRO A 259 7.51 1.34 -2.64
CA PRO A 259 8.40 0.56 -3.50
C PRO A 259 7.66 -0.09 -4.66
N LEU A 260 6.41 -0.52 -4.46
CA LEU A 260 5.59 -1.06 -5.54
C LEU A 260 5.26 0.01 -6.58
N MET A 261 4.83 1.20 -6.14
CA MET A 261 4.53 2.31 -7.03
C MET A 261 5.76 2.70 -7.86
N MET A 262 6.94 2.80 -7.24
CA MET A 262 8.20 3.04 -7.94
C MET A 262 8.49 1.95 -8.99
N ALA A 263 8.33 0.68 -8.63
CA ALA A 263 8.57 -0.45 -9.53
C ALA A 263 7.57 -0.55 -10.70
N LYS A 264 6.35 -0.04 -10.52
CA LYS A 264 5.26 -0.10 -11.51
C LYS A 264 5.01 1.22 -12.24
N GLY A 265 5.74 2.28 -11.91
CA GLY A 265 5.61 3.58 -12.55
C GLY A 265 4.38 4.40 -12.11
N TYR A 266 3.73 4.04 -10.99
CA TYR A 266 2.63 4.84 -10.44
C TYR A 266 3.16 6.16 -9.88
N LYS A 267 2.46 7.25 -10.18
CA LYS A 267 2.74 8.56 -9.59
C LYS A 267 1.89 8.85 -8.37
N LEU A 268 0.62 8.41 -8.38
CA LEU A 268 -0.31 8.63 -7.27
C LEU A 268 -0.72 7.30 -6.64
N GLY A 269 -0.71 7.27 -5.31
CA GLY A 269 -1.19 6.19 -4.49
C GLY A 269 -2.17 6.72 -3.45
N LEU A 270 -3.24 5.99 -3.19
CA LEU A 270 -4.24 6.32 -2.18
C LEU A 270 -4.40 5.15 -1.22
N GLY A 271 -3.97 5.35 0.02
CA GLY A 271 -4.13 4.40 1.09
C GLY A 271 -5.33 4.76 1.96
N VAL A 272 -6.39 3.94 1.93
CA VAL A 272 -7.63 4.20 2.68
C VAL A 272 -7.56 3.50 4.05
N GLU A 273 -7.87 4.23 5.12
CA GLU A 273 -7.83 3.68 6.48
C GLU A 273 -9.09 2.88 6.83
N GLU A 274 -8.99 2.02 7.85
CA GLU A 274 -10.10 1.33 8.47
C GLU A 274 -11.26 2.28 8.82
N ASN A 275 -12.47 1.78 8.61
CA ASN A 275 -13.71 2.52 8.81
C ASN A 275 -13.87 3.79 7.96
N SER A 276 -13.05 3.95 6.92
CA SER A 276 -13.10 5.08 5.97
C SER A 276 -13.28 4.59 4.54
N ALA A 277 -13.76 5.47 3.66
CA ALA A 277 -13.91 5.21 2.25
C ALA A 277 -13.46 6.41 1.41
N ALA A 278 -12.98 6.13 0.21
CA ALA A 278 -12.79 7.14 -0.82
C ALA A 278 -13.84 6.95 -1.92
N VAL A 279 -14.68 7.95 -2.15
CA VAL A 279 -15.62 7.97 -3.27
C VAL A 279 -14.91 8.58 -4.48
N ILE A 280 -14.71 7.77 -5.52
CA ILE A 280 -13.93 8.16 -6.70
C ILE A 280 -14.85 8.20 -7.92
N ARG A 281 -14.88 9.33 -8.63
CA ARG A 281 -15.58 9.51 -9.90
C ARG A 281 -14.78 10.39 -10.84
N GLY A 282 -14.31 9.81 -11.94
CA GLY A 282 -13.36 10.50 -12.82
C GLY A 282 -12.11 10.88 -12.03
N ASP A 283 -11.74 12.16 -12.07
CA ASP A 283 -10.59 12.68 -11.34
C ASP A 283 -10.90 13.08 -9.89
N GLU A 284 -12.16 13.04 -9.46
CA GLU A 284 -12.57 13.49 -8.13
C GLU A 284 -12.49 12.36 -7.11
N VAL A 285 -11.85 12.64 -5.98
CA VAL A 285 -11.80 11.79 -4.78
C VAL A 285 -12.43 12.56 -3.63
N GLU A 286 -13.37 11.95 -2.92
CA GLU A 286 -13.95 12.46 -1.67
C GLU A 286 -13.73 11.43 -0.56
N VAL A 287 -13.14 11.85 0.56
CA VAL A 287 -12.91 10.97 1.72
C VAL A 287 -14.07 11.10 2.70
N ILE A 288 -14.63 9.96 3.12
CA ILE A 288 -15.77 9.87 4.04
C ILE A 288 -15.51 8.79 5.10
N GLY A 289 -16.25 8.83 6.20
CA GLY A 289 -16.18 7.85 7.28
C GLY A 289 -15.25 8.27 8.41
N GLY A 290 -14.43 7.32 8.89
CA GLY A 290 -13.58 7.46 10.07
C GLY A 290 -12.26 8.18 9.79
N LYS A 291 -11.14 7.49 10.00
CA LYS A 291 -9.77 8.04 10.08
C LYS A 291 -9.10 8.37 8.72
N GLY A 292 -9.90 8.79 7.74
CA GLY A 292 -9.39 9.33 6.50
C GLY A 292 -8.62 8.38 5.56
N ALA A 293 -7.73 8.99 4.77
CA ALA A 293 -6.88 8.35 3.77
C ALA A 293 -5.56 9.13 3.61
N LEU A 294 -4.49 8.43 3.20
CA LEU A 294 -3.20 9.03 2.84
C LEU A 294 -2.99 8.97 1.34
N LEU A 295 -2.79 10.14 0.73
CA LEU A 295 -2.32 10.28 -0.63
C LEU A 295 -0.79 10.34 -0.65
N VAL A 296 -0.19 9.52 -1.50
CA VAL A 296 1.25 9.47 -1.79
C VAL A 296 1.48 9.93 -3.22
N ASP A 297 2.28 10.98 -3.42
CA ASP A 297 2.69 11.48 -4.73
C ASP A 297 4.20 11.31 -4.92
N LEU A 298 4.58 10.51 -5.92
CA LEU A 298 5.97 10.17 -6.26
C LEU A 298 6.48 10.91 -7.51
N THR A 299 5.83 12.01 -7.90
CA THR A 299 6.18 12.72 -9.14
C THR A 299 7.59 13.27 -9.14
N ASP A 300 7.99 13.87 -8.02
CA ASP A 300 9.28 14.55 -7.88
C ASP A 300 10.30 13.70 -7.10
N VAL A 301 10.03 12.39 -6.95
CA VAL A 301 10.87 11.47 -6.20
C VAL A 301 12.18 11.21 -6.93
N LYS A 302 13.27 11.20 -6.16
CA LYS A 302 14.59 10.77 -6.62
C LYS A 302 15.05 9.57 -5.80
N SER A 303 15.67 8.60 -6.46
CA SER A 303 16.30 7.45 -5.83
C SER A 303 17.67 7.20 -6.43
N ASP A 304 18.55 6.60 -5.63
CA ASP A 304 19.87 6.14 -6.03
C ASP A 304 19.85 4.60 -6.20
N PRO A 305 19.83 4.08 -7.45
CA PRO A 305 19.82 2.64 -7.68
C PRO A 305 21.13 1.94 -7.24
N THR A 306 22.23 2.68 -7.05
CA THR A 306 23.54 2.10 -6.70
C THR A 306 23.59 1.55 -5.27
N LEU A 307 22.68 1.99 -4.39
CA LEU A 307 22.61 1.51 -3.01
C LEU A 307 22.07 0.06 -2.89
N GLY A 308 21.44 -0.48 -3.93
CA GLY A 308 20.92 -1.85 -3.93
C GLY A 308 19.80 -2.12 -2.91
N ALA A 309 19.23 -1.07 -2.32
CA ALA A 309 18.13 -1.12 -1.35
C ALA A 309 17.17 0.05 -1.59
N LEU A 310 15.92 -0.07 -1.13
CA LEU A 310 14.94 1.01 -1.22
C LEU A 310 15.50 2.27 -0.57
N ASN A 311 15.54 3.33 -1.35
CA ASN A 311 15.87 4.67 -0.90
C ASN A 311 15.09 5.66 -1.78
N LEU A 312 14.68 6.77 -1.17
CA LEU A 312 14.09 7.86 -1.92
C LEU A 312 14.21 9.17 -1.17
N THR A 313 14.10 10.26 -1.91
CA THR A 313 13.86 11.59 -1.37
C THR A 313 12.64 12.21 -2.06
N ASN A 314 12.01 13.15 -1.35
CA ASN A 314 11.01 14.05 -1.92
C ASN A 314 9.70 13.36 -2.35
N ALA A 315 9.30 12.27 -1.68
CA ALA A 315 7.94 11.76 -1.79
C ALA A 315 6.99 12.72 -1.07
N ARG A 316 5.88 13.08 -1.68
CA ARG A 316 4.93 14.03 -1.09
C ARG A 316 3.75 13.28 -0.50
N LEU A 317 3.41 13.62 0.73
CA LEU A 317 2.33 13.02 1.51
C LEU A 317 1.25 14.06 1.78
N THR A 318 0.00 13.65 1.58
CA THR A 318 -1.18 14.42 1.95
C THR A 318 -2.15 13.53 2.71
N TYR A 319 -2.45 13.90 3.95
CA TYR A 319 -3.47 13.26 4.78
C TYR A 319 -4.80 13.98 4.57
N LEU A 320 -5.79 13.21 4.13
CA LEU A 320 -7.15 13.64 3.85
C LEU A 320 -8.06 12.96 4.85
N ASP A 321 -8.86 13.73 5.57
CA ASP A 321 -9.81 13.21 6.54
C ASP A 321 -11.25 13.49 6.11
N HIS A 322 -12.22 13.18 6.97
CA HIS A 322 -13.64 13.29 6.70
C HIS A 322 -14.02 14.59 5.95
N GLY A 323 -14.68 14.42 4.80
CA GLY A 323 -15.20 15.49 3.96
C GLY A 323 -14.17 16.16 3.04
N ASP A 324 -12.88 15.79 3.12
CA ASP A 324 -11.85 16.36 2.27
C ASP A 324 -11.94 15.78 0.86
N ARG A 325 -11.55 16.61 -0.13
CA ARG A 325 -11.53 16.24 -1.54
C ARG A 325 -10.14 16.38 -2.13
N PHE A 326 -9.86 15.57 -3.14
CA PHE A 326 -8.66 15.66 -3.95
C PHE A 326 -8.99 15.42 -5.42
N ASN A 327 -8.47 16.28 -6.30
CA ASN A 327 -8.59 16.10 -7.73
C ASN A 327 -7.30 15.49 -8.32
N LEU A 328 -7.37 14.27 -8.85
CA LEU A 328 -6.24 13.48 -9.35
C LEU A 328 -5.46 14.18 -10.47
N LYS A 329 -6.15 14.97 -11.30
CA LYS A 329 -5.57 15.63 -12.47
C LYS A 329 -4.87 16.94 -12.12
N THR A 330 -5.53 17.80 -11.35
CA THR A 330 -5.02 19.12 -10.94
C THR A 330 -4.14 19.05 -9.70
N ARG A 331 -4.23 17.95 -8.94
CA ARG A 331 -3.57 17.72 -7.65
C ARG A 331 -3.93 18.74 -6.58
N VAL A 332 -5.13 19.29 -6.68
CA VAL A 332 -5.66 20.24 -5.70
C VAL A 332 -6.40 19.46 -4.60
N THR A 333 -5.99 19.71 -3.36
CA THR A 333 -6.73 19.29 -2.17
C THR A 333 -7.70 20.40 -1.76
N THR A 334 -8.94 20.03 -1.44
CA THR A 334 -9.94 20.91 -0.85
C THR A 334 -10.35 20.35 0.51
N PRO A 335 -9.90 20.95 1.64
CA PRO A 335 -10.37 20.57 2.96
C PRO A 335 -11.88 20.73 3.09
N SER A 336 -12.49 19.98 4.00
CA SER A 336 -13.92 20.08 4.28
C SER A 336 -14.30 21.50 4.72
N ALA A 337 -15.56 21.89 4.48
CA ALA A 337 -16.05 23.22 4.85
C ALA A 337 -15.89 23.53 6.35
N LEU A 338 -15.97 22.48 7.18
CA LEU A 338 -15.70 22.56 8.61
C LEU A 338 -14.24 22.96 8.88
N LYS A 339 -13.28 22.27 8.29
CA LYS A 339 -11.86 22.55 8.52
C LYS A 339 -11.43 23.90 7.96
N LEU A 340 -12.03 24.33 6.84
CA LEU A 340 -11.76 25.65 6.26
C LEU A 340 -12.19 26.82 7.15
N ARG A 341 -13.17 26.63 8.05
CA ARG A 341 -13.58 27.66 9.02
C ARG A 341 -12.87 27.55 10.38
N SER A 342 -12.04 26.52 10.56
CA SER A 342 -11.32 26.24 11.80
C SER A 342 -9.86 26.72 11.72
N GLN A 343 -8.99 26.19 12.58
CA GLN A 343 -7.60 26.63 12.68
C GLN A 343 -6.82 26.21 11.43
N ARG A 344 -6.18 27.20 10.79
CA ARG A 344 -5.21 26.99 9.70
C ARG A 344 -3.81 26.89 10.29
N LEU A 345 -3.06 25.89 9.87
CA LEU A 345 -1.71 25.56 10.33
C LEU A 345 -0.73 25.77 9.17
N GLU A 346 -0.24 27.00 9.02
CA GLU A 346 0.71 27.36 7.96
C GLU A 346 2.07 27.74 8.55
N PRO A 347 3.08 26.86 8.45
CA PRO A 347 4.41 27.14 8.97
C PRO A 347 4.98 28.45 8.41
N GLY A 348 5.35 29.36 9.32
CA GLY A 348 5.93 30.66 8.97
C GLY A 348 4.93 31.79 8.74
N ALA A 349 3.62 31.52 8.78
CA ALA A 349 2.61 32.58 8.78
C ALA A 349 2.68 33.40 10.10
N PRO A 350 2.41 34.72 10.08
CA PRO A 350 2.49 35.57 11.29
C PRO A 350 1.57 35.14 12.43
N ASP A 351 0.45 34.49 12.12
CA ASP A 351 -0.57 33.99 13.03
C ASP A 351 -0.39 32.51 13.39
N PHE A 352 0.65 31.85 12.87
CA PHE A 352 0.96 30.46 13.19
C PHE A 352 1.40 30.31 14.65
N LYS A 353 0.59 29.59 15.43
CA LYS A 353 0.84 29.28 16.85
C LYS A 353 0.88 27.76 17.01
N PRO A 354 2.08 27.14 16.95
CA PRO A 354 2.19 25.69 17.06
C PRO A 354 1.83 25.23 18.47
N TYR A 355 1.08 24.14 18.56
CA TYR A 355 0.78 23.48 19.83
C TYR A 355 1.97 22.67 20.36
N TYR A 356 2.72 22.02 19.47
CA TYR A 356 3.82 21.12 19.83
C TYR A 356 5.21 21.77 19.66
N THR A 357 6.11 21.49 20.60
CA THR A 357 7.49 22.01 20.57
C THR A 357 8.58 20.98 20.80
N ASP A 358 8.22 19.80 21.31
CA ASP A 358 9.20 18.82 21.75
C ASP A 358 9.69 17.97 20.58
N PRO A 359 10.99 17.65 20.49
CA PRO A 359 11.49 16.73 19.49
C PRO A 359 10.78 15.37 19.57
N LEU A 360 10.31 14.87 18.43
CA LEU A 360 9.61 13.59 18.34
C LEU A 360 10.39 12.60 17.45
N PHE A 361 10.49 11.36 17.93
CA PHE A 361 11.07 10.26 17.18
C PHE A 361 10.21 9.00 17.30
N TYR A 362 9.86 8.39 16.17
CA TYR A 362 9.11 7.13 16.14
C TYR A 362 10.06 5.94 16.10
N SER A 363 9.99 5.07 17.11
CA SER A 363 10.75 3.81 17.15
C SER A 363 10.28 2.79 16.11
N ASP A 364 9.04 2.92 15.63
CA ASP A 364 8.51 2.22 14.46
C ASP A 364 7.60 3.17 13.64
N MET A 365 8.12 3.73 12.54
CA MET A 365 7.36 4.61 11.65
C MET A 365 6.30 3.86 10.82
N LEU A 366 6.44 2.53 10.68
CA LEU A 366 5.43 1.64 10.08
C LEU A 366 4.40 1.14 11.11
N GLY A 367 4.50 1.61 12.36
CA GLY A 367 3.57 1.27 13.44
C GLY A 367 2.17 1.84 13.22
N ASP A 368 1.23 1.40 14.07
CA ASP A 368 -0.17 1.81 14.03
C ASP A 368 -0.33 3.33 14.01
N SER A 369 -0.81 3.85 12.89
CA SER A 369 -1.11 5.27 12.68
C SER A 369 0.10 6.20 12.91
N ALA A 370 1.32 5.64 12.95
CA ALA A 370 2.53 6.38 13.29
C ALA A 370 2.77 7.54 12.31
N ILE A 371 2.63 7.28 11.00
CA ILE A 371 2.85 8.29 9.97
C ILE A 371 1.80 9.42 10.01
N SER A 372 0.52 9.12 10.20
CA SER A 372 -0.52 10.16 10.29
C SER A 372 -0.36 10.98 11.55
N ASN A 373 -0.06 10.34 12.68
CA ASN A 373 0.23 11.05 13.92
C ASN A 373 1.47 11.95 13.77
N ALA A 374 2.51 11.46 13.08
CA ALA A 374 3.70 12.26 12.79
C ALA A 374 3.38 13.45 11.88
N MET A 375 2.46 13.30 10.93
CA MET A 375 2.02 14.38 10.05
C MET A 375 1.25 15.46 10.82
N SER A 376 0.25 15.08 11.63
CA SER A 376 -0.51 16.01 12.47
C SER A 376 0.37 16.71 13.49
N TYR A 377 1.23 15.96 14.19
CA TYR A 377 2.20 16.53 15.13
C TYR A 377 3.15 17.50 14.44
N LEU A 378 3.73 17.10 13.30
CA LEU A 378 4.69 17.93 12.59
C LEU A 378 4.04 19.23 12.13
N ILE A 379 2.86 19.20 11.48
CA ILE A 379 2.26 20.42 10.94
C ILE A 379 1.86 21.42 12.04
N ASP A 380 1.45 20.93 13.22
CA ASP A 380 1.11 21.75 14.40
C ASP A 380 2.29 21.91 15.38
N SER A 381 3.52 21.82 14.88
CA SER A 381 4.73 22.04 15.68
C SER A 381 5.60 23.16 15.17
N ASN A 382 6.55 23.61 15.99
CA ASN A 382 7.66 24.46 15.54
C ASN A 382 8.82 23.66 14.89
N LEU A 383 8.72 22.33 14.81
CA LEU A 383 9.77 21.48 14.29
C LEU A 383 9.85 21.56 12.75
N PRO A 384 11.05 21.51 12.15
CA PRO A 384 11.18 21.42 10.70
C PRO A 384 10.92 20.01 10.17
N GLU A 385 11.14 18.99 11.01
CA GLU A 385 11.01 17.58 10.65
C GLU A 385 10.72 16.70 11.86
N VAL A 386 10.17 15.52 11.59
CA VAL A 386 10.05 14.38 12.50
C VAL A 386 10.74 13.20 11.86
N ARG A 387 11.44 12.39 12.67
CA ARG A 387 12.09 11.18 12.19
C ARG A 387 11.47 9.94 12.81
N GLY A 388 11.66 8.83 12.12
CA GLY A 388 11.47 7.52 12.73
C GLY A 388 12.30 6.47 12.03
N ILE A 389 12.25 5.27 12.56
CA ILE A 389 12.94 4.12 12.01
C ILE A 389 11.97 2.94 11.95
N SER A 390 12.15 2.03 11.01
CA SER A 390 11.50 0.72 11.04
C SER A 390 12.43 -0.35 10.51
N PHE A 391 12.33 -1.54 11.09
CA PHE A 391 13.19 -2.67 10.78
C PHE A 391 12.54 -3.97 11.27
N GLU A 392 13.09 -5.09 10.83
CA GLU A 392 12.70 -6.41 11.36
C GLU A 392 13.46 -6.65 12.67
N ALA A 393 12.76 -6.59 13.81
CA ALA A 393 13.39 -6.71 15.12
C ALA A 393 13.88 -8.13 15.45
N ALA A 394 13.28 -9.15 14.84
CA ALA A 394 13.63 -10.56 15.02
C ALA A 394 13.82 -11.25 13.66
N PRO A 395 14.89 -10.92 12.91
CA PRO A 395 15.13 -11.51 11.61
C PRO A 395 15.36 -13.02 11.72
N LYS A 396 14.96 -13.77 10.69
CA LYS A 396 15.16 -15.22 10.69
C LYS A 396 16.66 -15.54 10.61
N PRO A 397 17.15 -16.60 11.29
CA PRO A 397 18.55 -17.01 11.16
C PRO A 397 18.95 -17.21 9.69
N GLY A 398 20.08 -16.62 9.28
CA GLY A 398 20.60 -16.72 7.91
C GLY A 398 19.91 -15.82 6.88
N GLU A 399 19.04 -14.90 7.29
CA GLU A 399 18.40 -13.96 6.36
C GLU A 399 19.40 -12.95 5.76
N SER A 400 19.47 -12.89 4.42
CA SER A 400 20.45 -12.09 3.66
C SER A 400 20.34 -10.56 3.80
N LEU A 401 19.33 -10.05 4.49
CA LEU A 401 19.11 -8.62 4.77
C LEU A 401 18.64 -8.41 6.22
N ALA A 402 19.11 -9.23 7.16
CA ALA A 402 18.75 -9.15 8.58
C ALA A 402 19.06 -7.77 9.18
N GLU A 403 20.21 -7.18 8.82
CA GLU A 403 20.67 -5.90 9.33
C GLU A 403 20.01 -4.69 8.65
N LEU A 404 19.24 -4.88 7.57
CA LEU A 404 18.65 -3.77 6.82
C LEU A 404 17.41 -3.21 7.53
N GLY A 405 17.47 -1.93 7.89
CA GLY A 405 16.35 -1.11 8.34
C GLY A 405 16.19 0.15 7.48
N PHE A 406 15.20 0.96 7.79
CA PHE A 406 14.91 2.21 7.08
C PHE A 406 14.66 3.34 8.06
N VAL A 407 15.36 4.46 7.88
CA VAL A 407 15.05 5.72 8.55
C VAL A 407 14.13 6.54 7.65
N PHE A 408 13.08 7.07 8.26
CA PHE A 408 12.09 7.92 7.63
C PHE A 408 12.29 9.33 8.15
N ARG A 409 12.39 10.29 7.23
CA ARG A 409 12.46 11.72 7.54
C ARG A 409 11.23 12.37 6.94
N LEU A 410 10.29 12.75 7.80
CA LEU A 410 9.10 13.52 7.44
C LEU A 410 9.38 15.00 7.71
N TYR A 411 9.19 15.88 6.74
CA TYR A 411 9.55 17.29 6.89
C TYR A 411 8.57 18.24 6.21
N LYS A 412 8.54 19.46 6.72
CA LYS A 412 7.84 20.58 6.09
C LYS A 412 8.64 21.05 4.88
N GLY A 413 7.97 21.30 3.78
CA GLY A 413 8.54 21.82 2.56
C GLY A 413 7.60 22.82 1.88
N PRO A 414 7.85 23.13 0.60
CA PRO A 414 7.02 24.05 -0.15
C PRO A 414 5.54 23.62 -0.14
N GLY A 415 4.67 24.54 0.27
CA GLY A 415 3.22 24.32 0.30
C GLY A 415 2.72 23.43 1.43
N SER A 416 3.56 23.08 2.42
CA SER A 416 3.09 22.39 3.63
C SER A 416 2.09 23.27 4.39
N ILE A 417 0.89 22.77 4.57
CA ILE A 417 -0.18 23.46 5.31
C ILE A 417 -1.13 22.42 5.88
N GLY A 418 -1.75 22.74 7.01
CA GLY A 418 -2.77 21.92 7.61
C GLY A 418 -3.98 22.71 8.08
N TRP A 419 -5.00 21.97 8.46
CA TRP A 419 -6.18 22.47 9.14
C TRP A 419 -6.54 21.49 10.25
N SER A 420 -6.97 22.00 11.40
CA SER A 420 -7.45 21.20 12.51
C SER A 420 -8.81 21.69 13.01
N THR A 421 -9.60 20.77 13.54
CA THR A 421 -10.87 21.08 14.22
C THR A 421 -11.10 20.11 15.37
N ASP A 422 -11.70 20.60 16.44
CA ASP A 422 -12.14 19.77 17.58
C ASP A 422 -13.64 19.45 17.51
N GLU A 423 -14.36 19.99 16.51
CA GLU A 423 -15.83 19.91 16.43
C GLU A 423 -16.36 18.48 16.15
N LEU A 424 -15.56 17.62 15.52
CA LEU A 424 -15.91 16.23 15.20
C LEU A 424 -15.23 15.21 16.12
N GLY A 425 -14.41 15.70 17.06
CA GLY A 425 -13.60 14.92 17.98
C GLY A 425 -12.21 15.54 18.14
N PRO A 426 -11.43 15.11 19.13
CA PRO A 426 -10.02 15.46 19.17
C PRO A 426 -9.32 14.80 17.97
N GLU A 427 -8.44 15.54 17.30
CA GLU A 427 -7.55 15.06 16.23
C GLU A 427 -8.13 14.98 14.78
N ASP A 428 -9.10 15.81 14.40
CA ASP A 428 -9.51 15.94 12.99
C ASP A 428 -8.59 16.87 12.21
N TYR A 429 -7.72 16.30 11.37
CA TYR A 429 -6.72 17.04 10.60
C TYR A 429 -6.87 16.87 9.09
N THR A 430 -6.62 17.93 8.33
CA THR A 430 -6.14 17.82 6.95
C THR A 430 -4.70 18.27 6.94
N VAL A 431 -3.79 17.50 6.36
CA VAL A 431 -2.38 17.90 6.23
C VAL A 431 -1.94 17.69 4.80
N ILE A 432 -1.55 18.76 4.11
CA ILE A 432 -1.15 18.68 2.71
C ILE A 432 0.33 18.99 2.55
N ASN A 433 0.95 18.34 1.55
CA ASN A 433 2.31 18.59 1.11
C ASN A 433 3.37 18.50 2.22
N LEU A 434 3.32 17.49 3.09
CA LEU A 434 4.51 17.09 3.82
C LEU A 434 5.39 16.20 2.95
N TYR A 435 6.69 16.16 3.21
CA TYR A 435 7.65 15.46 2.39
C TYR A 435 8.31 14.33 3.17
N LEU A 436 8.56 13.21 2.49
CA LEU A 436 9.13 12.01 3.06
C LEU A 436 10.40 11.63 2.30
N ASP A 437 11.48 11.44 3.05
CA ASP A 437 12.68 10.73 2.60
C ASP A 437 12.74 9.37 3.30
N ILE A 438 13.22 8.35 2.59
CA ILE A 438 13.48 7.00 3.12
C ILE A 438 14.93 6.65 2.84
N THR A 439 15.69 6.39 3.91
CA THR A 439 17.12 6.07 3.83
C THR A 439 17.37 4.68 4.40
N PRO A 440 17.99 3.76 3.63
CA PRO A 440 18.37 2.45 4.15
C PRO A 440 19.50 2.61 5.17
N VAL A 441 19.42 1.87 6.26
CA VAL A 441 20.42 1.86 7.33
C VAL A 441 20.78 0.43 7.72
N ARG A 442 22.00 0.27 8.26
CA ARG A 442 22.46 -1.00 8.82
C ARG A 442 22.30 -0.98 10.34
N LEU A 443 21.60 -1.96 10.87
CA LEU A 443 21.37 -2.13 12.30
C LEU A 443 22.36 -3.12 12.92
N PRO A 444 22.81 -2.86 14.16
CA PRO A 444 23.65 -3.81 14.89
C PRO A 444 22.90 -5.11 15.19
N GLN A 445 23.64 -6.21 15.30
CA GLN A 445 23.14 -7.53 15.66
C GLN A 445 24.00 -8.11 16.81
N PRO A 446 23.45 -8.29 18.03
CA PRO A 446 22.07 -8.00 18.43
C PRO A 446 21.79 -6.48 18.49
N LEU A 447 20.52 -6.10 18.35
CA LEU A 447 20.11 -4.69 18.38
C LEU A 447 20.45 -3.99 19.70
N TYR A 448 20.34 -4.72 20.81
CA TYR A 448 20.66 -4.25 22.15
C TYR A 448 21.39 -5.34 22.94
N GLY A 449 22.16 -4.91 23.94
CA GLY A 449 22.86 -5.77 24.88
C GLY A 449 22.55 -5.38 26.33
N PRO A 450 23.04 -6.16 27.31
CA PRO A 450 22.89 -5.82 28.72
C PRO A 450 23.55 -4.47 29.04
N TRP A 451 22.91 -3.67 29.89
CA TRP A 451 23.49 -2.44 30.42
C TRP A 451 24.65 -2.76 31.35
N ALA A 452 25.88 -2.58 30.88
CA ALA A 452 27.08 -2.69 31.72
C ALA A 452 27.27 -1.37 32.48
N PRO A 453 27.45 -1.39 33.82
CA PRO A 453 27.86 -0.21 34.56
C PRO A 453 29.15 0.35 33.95
N ALA A 454 29.19 1.66 33.67
CA ALA A 454 30.41 2.30 33.23
C ALA A 454 31.51 2.03 34.27
N ASN A 455 32.63 1.45 33.84
CA ASN A 455 33.86 1.45 34.65
C ASN A 455 34.20 2.92 34.88
N ARG A 456 33.81 3.47 36.03
CA ARG A 456 34.34 4.73 36.52
C ARG A 456 35.81 4.46 36.82
N GLY A 457 36.65 4.62 35.80
CA GLY A 457 38.09 4.61 35.97
C GLY A 457 38.43 5.59 37.10
N THR A 458 39.13 5.09 38.09
CA THR A 458 39.83 5.91 39.07
C THR A 458 40.57 7.01 38.33
N SER A 459 40.22 8.28 38.58
CA SER A 459 41.03 9.42 38.16
C SER A 459 42.49 9.16 38.56
N PRO A 460 43.48 9.47 37.71
CA PRO A 460 44.87 9.45 38.15
C PRO A 460 44.99 10.42 39.33
N ALA A 461 45.38 9.90 40.49
CA ALA A 461 45.72 10.73 41.63
C ALA A 461 46.76 11.75 41.18
N ALA A 462 46.45 13.03 41.39
CA ALA A 462 47.40 14.10 41.20
C ALA A 462 48.65 13.76 42.01
N THR A 463 49.78 13.72 41.30
CA THR A 463 51.10 13.54 41.89
C THR A 463 51.33 14.73 42.82
N GLU A 464 51.25 14.52 44.13
CA GLU A 464 51.77 15.46 45.11
C GLU A 464 53.26 15.68 44.79
N ARG A 465 53.56 16.87 44.28
CA ARG A 465 54.94 17.35 44.26
C ARG A 465 55.32 17.71 45.68
N ASP A 466 56.27 16.92 46.16
CA ASP A 466 57.22 17.20 47.21
C ASP A 466 57.58 18.69 47.30
N GLY A 467 57.54 19.21 48.52
CA GLY A 467 57.79 20.59 48.87
C GLY A 467 58.23 20.68 50.32
N SER A 468 59.33 19.99 50.64
CA SER A 468 60.07 20.19 51.89
C SER A 468 61.30 21.09 51.67
N ALA A 469 61.35 22.15 52.47
CA ALA A 469 62.51 22.93 52.95
C ALA A 469 63.42 23.68 51.95
N GLN A 470 63.42 25.01 52.02
CA GLN A 470 64.38 25.80 52.83
C GLN A 470 63.92 27.25 53.00
#